data_AF-A0A8X7Y329-F1
#
_entry.id   AF-A0A8X7Y329-F1
#
_cell.length_a   1.000
_cell.length_b   1.000
_cell.length_c   1.000
_cell.angle_alpha   90.00
_cell.angle_beta   90.00
_cell.angle_gamma   90.00
#
_symmetry.space_group_name_H-M   'P 1'
#
loop_
_entity.id
_entity.type
_entity.pdbx_description
1 polymer ?
#
loop_
_entity_poly.entity_id
_entity_poly.type
_entity_poly.pdbx_seq_one_letter_code
_entity_poly.pdbx_strand_id
1 'polypeptide(L)'
;MPALNISTNVSLDGVDVSAIQSEATAKLAKIIAGKTEADVMIVLRGSIPISLGGSQEPAAFGELVSIGGLSPEVNKKLSAAIAEILETKLCIPKVPTLDGMVPPSKASNLLAPKLEVACIIQ
;
A
#
# COMPACT_ATOMS: atom_id res chain seq x y z
N MET A 1 10.26 7.85 -8.15
CA MET A 1 8.83 8.17 -8.13
C MET A 1 8.04 6.94 -7.71
N PRO A 2 8.00 6.62 -6.40
CA PRO A 2 7.06 5.65 -5.85
C PRO A 2 5.65 6.25 -5.78
N ALA A 3 4.65 5.47 -6.16
CA ALA A 3 3.24 5.84 -6.08
C ALA A 3 2.48 4.75 -5.32
N LEU A 4 1.96 5.09 -4.13
CA LEU A 4 1.15 4.22 -3.29
C LEU A 4 -0.33 4.60 -3.43
N ASN A 5 -1.15 3.69 -3.95
CA ASN A 5 -2.60 3.80 -3.96
C ASN A 5 -3.18 2.91 -2.86
N ILE A 6 -3.98 3.47 -1.97
CA ILE A 6 -4.67 2.74 -0.91
C ILE A 6 -6.16 2.95 -1.11
N SER A 7 -6.91 1.85 -1.13
CA SER A 7 -8.37 1.84 -1.14
C SER A 7 -8.85 1.09 0.09
N THR A 8 -9.84 1.61 0.80
CA THR A 8 -10.42 0.97 1.99
C THR A 8 -11.94 1.10 1.99
N ASN A 9 -12.62 0.13 2.61
CA ASN A 9 -14.05 0.20 2.89
C ASN A 9 -14.38 1.01 4.16
N VAL A 10 -13.37 1.40 4.93
CA VAL A 10 -13.52 2.26 6.11
C VAL A 10 -13.80 3.70 5.65
N SER A 11 -14.69 4.40 6.36
CA SER A 11 -14.89 5.83 6.14
C SER A 11 -13.69 6.63 6.66
N LEU A 12 -13.23 7.59 5.87
CA LEU A 12 -12.15 8.50 6.26
C LEU A 12 -12.68 9.76 6.94
N ASP A 13 -13.98 9.83 7.24
CA ASP A 13 -14.57 10.96 7.95
C ASP A 13 -13.98 11.10 9.35
N GLY A 14 -13.38 12.27 9.63
CA GLY A 14 -12.71 12.52 10.91
C GLY A 14 -11.34 11.86 11.07
N VAL A 15 -10.84 11.18 10.04
CA VAL A 15 -9.47 10.62 10.00
C VAL A 15 -8.49 11.69 9.53
N ASP A 16 -7.35 11.81 10.22
CA ASP A 16 -6.25 12.66 9.77
C ASP A 16 -5.49 12.02 8.59
N VAL A 17 -6.07 12.15 7.40
CA VAL A 17 -5.49 11.66 6.14
C VAL A 17 -4.11 12.25 5.90
N SER A 18 -3.88 13.50 6.31
CA SER A 18 -2.59 14.17 6.13
C SER A 18 -1.48 13.53 6.95
N ALA A 19 -1.78 13.12 8.19
CA ALA A 19 -0.86 12.37 9.03
C ALA A 19 -0.55 10.99 8.46
N ILE A 20 -1.56 10.28 7.93
CA ILE A 20 -1.36 8.98 7.25
C ILE A 20 -0.43 9.14 6.04
N GLN A 21 -0.69 10.14 5.20
CA GLN A 21 0.11 10.40 4.00
C GLN A 21 1.54 10.80 4.36
N SER A 22 1.74 11.67 5.35
CA SER A 22 3.08 12.08 5.78
C SER A 22 3.88 10.91 6.35
N GLU A 23 3.27 10.11 7.23
CA GLU A 23 3.93 8.95 7.83
C GLU A 23 4.27 7.88 6.79
N ALA A 24 3.33 7.57 5.89
CA ALA A 24 3.56 6.62 4.82
C ALA A 24 4.66 7.13 3.86
N THR A 25 4.69 8.42 3.56
CA THR A 25 5.74 9.03 2.71
C THR A 25 7.12 8.85 3.32
N ALA A 26 7.27 9.17 4.61
CA ALA A 26 8.51 9.02 5.34
C ALA A 26 8.98 7.55 5.42
N LYS A 27 8.05 6.60 5.63
CA LYS A 27 8.40 5.17 5.66
C LYS A 27 8.81 4.65 4.28
N LEU A 28 8.07 5.01 3.22
CA LEU A 28 8.39 4.60 1.84
C LEU A 28 9.76 5.12 1.40
N ALA A 29 10.06 6.39 1.65
CA ALA A 29 11.34 7.01 1.28
C ALA A 29 12.53 6.36 2.02
N LYS A 30 12.35 5.96 3.29
CA LYS A 30 13.39 5.25 4.06
C LYS A 30 13.64 3.83 3.56
N ILE A 31 12.59 3.12 3.15
CA ILE A 31 12.71 1.72 2.75
C ILE A 31 13.19 1.57 1.30
N ILE A 32 12.73 2.41 0.38
CA ILE A 32 13.11 2.36 -1.03
C ILE A 32 14.41 3.15 -1.22
N ALA A 33 15.53 2.45 -1.34
CA ALA A 33 16.83 3.05 -1.51
C ALA A 33 16.88 4.00 -2.73
N GLY A 34 17.46 5.19 -2.53
CA GLY A 34 17.67 6.18 -3.59
C GLY A 34 16.42 6.96 -3.99
N LYS A 35 15.34 6.94 -3.19
CA LYS A 35 14.17 7.82 -3.36
C LYS A 35 14.07 8.80 -2.20
N THR A 36 13.58 10.00 -2.48
CA THR A 36 13.31 11.03 -1.46
C THR A 36 11.81 11.16 -1.21
N GLU A 37 11.42 11.80 -0.11
CA GLU A 37 10.01 12.07 0.19
C GLU A 37 9.33 12.90 -0.90
N ALA A 38 10.07 13.79 -1.57
CA ALA A 38 9.56 14.61 -2.67
C ALA A 38 9.18 13.79 -3.92
N ASP A 39 9.69 12.55 -4.04
CA ASP A 39 9.37 11.65 -5.15
C ASP A 39 8.16 10.75 -4.88
N VAL A 40 7.62 10.77 -3.66
CA VAL A 40 6.58 9.83 -3.22
C VAL A 40 5.20 10.44 -3.43
N MET A 41 4.33 9.70 -4.09
CA MET A 41 2.93 10.03 -4.26
C MET A 41 2.07 9.05 -3.48
N ILE A 42 1.11 9.56 -2.71
CA ILE A 42 0.17 8.73 -1.94
C ILE A 42 -1.25 9.14 -2.28
N VAL A 43 -2.06 8.15 -2.63
CA VAL A 43 -3.49 8.30 -2.89
C VAL A 43 -4.22 7.42 -1.89
N LEU A 44 -5.09 8.01 -1.08
CA LEU A 44 -5.93 7.29 -0.11
C LEU A 44 -7.39 7.49 -0.49
N ARG A 45 -8.11 6.39 -0.68
CA ARG A 45 -9.53 6.37 -1.03
C ARG A 45 -10.30 5.57 0.01
N GLY A 46 -11.24 6.22 0.67
CA GLY A 46 -12.14 5.61 1.65
C GLY A 46 -13.49 5.28 1.06
N SER A 47 -14.31 4.57 1.84
CA SER A 47 -15.70 4.25 1.48
C SER A 47 -15.83 3.53 0.14
N ILE A 48 -14.81 2.76 -0.25
CA ILE A 48 -14.84 1.90 -1.44
C ILE A 48 -15.33 0.51 -1.02
N PRO A 49 -16.36 -0.05 -1.67
CA PRO A 49 -16.78 -1.42 -1.40
C PRO A 49 -15.62 -2.40 -1.62
N ILE A 50 -15.18 -3.05 -0.56
CA ILE A 50 -14.18 -4.12 -0.58
C ILE A 50 -14.81 -5.35 0.07
N SER A 51 -14.67 -6.49 -0.59
CA SER A 51 -15.00 -7.79 0.01
C SER A 51 -13.81 -8.72 -0.10
N LEU A 52 -13.40 -9.29 1.04
CA LEU A 52 -12.34 -10.28 1.10
C LEU A 52 -12.91 -11.62 1.56
N GLY A 53 -12.76 -12.66 0.74
CA GLY A 53 -13.32 -13.98 1.03
C GLY A 53 -14.85 -14.00 1.22
N GLY A 54 -15.56 -13.00 0.68
CA GLY A 54 -17.00 -12.83 0.87
C GLY A 54 -17.41 -12.05 2.14
N SER A 55 -16.45 -11.69 3.01
CA SER A 55 -16.67 -10.79 4.16
C SER A 55 -16.58 -9.33 3.71
N GLN A 56 -17.30 -8.44 4.40
CA GLN A 56 -17.25 -6.97 4.23
C GLN A 56 -16.70 -6.27 5.48
N GLU A 57 -15.99 -7.01 6.33
CA GLU A 57 -15.26 -6.45 7.48
C GLU A 57 -14.24 -5.38 7.04
N PRO A 58 -13.80 -4.49 7.96
CA PRO A 58 -12.83 -3.45 7.66
C PRO A 58 -11.61 -4.01 6.92
N ALA A 59 -11.37 -3.50 5.72
CA ALA A 59 -10.34 -4.00 4.84
C ALA A 59 -9.70 -2.85 4.05
N ALA A 60 -8.44 -3.04 3.71
CA ALA A 60 -7.69 -2.14 2.83
C ALA A 60 -6.94 -2.92 1.76
N PHE A 61 -6.85 -2.30 0.60
CA PHE A 61 -6.11 -2.76 -0.55
C PHE A 61 -5.12 -1.65 -0.95
N GLY A 62 -3.83 -1.95 -0.83
CA GLY A 62 -2.74 -1.08 -1.25
C GLY A 62 -2.10 -1.57 -2.54
N GLU A 63 -1.67 -0.65 -3.41
CA GLU A 63 -0.84 -0.88 -4.60
C GLU A 63 0.33 0.10 -4.61
N LEU A 64 1.56 -0.41 -4.55
CA LEU A 64 2.76 0.42 -4.67
C LEU A 64 3.48 0.16 -5.99
N VAL A 65 3.58 1.20 -6.82
CA VAL A 65 4.34 1.20 -8.08
C VAL A 65 5.58 2.07 -7.92
N SER A 66 6.75 1.59 -8.33
CA SER A 66 7.99 2.41 -8.33
C SER A 66 8.87 2.06 -9.52
N ILE A 67 9.51 3.08 -10.08
CA ILE A 67 10.58 2.91 -11.08
C ILE A 67 11.87 2.52 -10.34
N GLY A 68 12.12 1.21 -10.26
CA GLY A 68 13.28 0.60 -9.60
C GLY A 68 13.20 0.62 -8.06
N GLY A 69 14.14 -0.09 -7.43
CA GLY A 69 14.29 -0.13 -5.97
C GLY A 69 13.36 -1.11 -5.24
N LEU A 70 12.59 -1.93 -5.97
CA LEU A 70 11.72 -2.95 -5.41
C LEU A 70 12.39 -4.33 -5.52
N SER A 71 12.44 -5.04 -4.40
CA SER A 71 12.95 -6.41 -4.29
C SER A 71 12.04 -7.20 -3.33
N PRO A 72 12.04 -8.54 -3.31
CA PRO A 72 11.22 -9.31 -2.40
C PRO A 72 11.40 -8.94 -0.92
N GLU A 73 12.65 -8.65 -0.50
CA GLU A 73 12.95 -8.20 0.86
C GLU A 73 12.38 -6.81 1.16
N VAL A 74 12.56 -5.87 0.23
CA VAL A 74 12.03 -4.50 0.32
C VAL A 74 10.50 -4.52 0.37
N ASN A 75 9.87 -5.34 -0.46
CA ASN A 75 8.42 -5.51 -0.50
C ASN A 75 7.86 -6.02 0.84
N LYS A 76 8.55 -6.97 1.48
CA LYS A 76 8.14 -7.46 2.81
C LYS A 76 8.19 -6.34 3.86
N LYS A 77 9.24 -5.52 3.85
CA LYS A 77 9.37 -4.35 4.74
C LYS A 77 8.30 -3.29 4.46
N LEU A 78 8.03 -3.02 3.19
CA LEU A 78 7.02 -2.05 2.75
C LEU A 78 5.62 -2.48 3.17
N SER A 79 5.25 -3.74 2.91
CA SER A 79 3.96 -4.29 3.31
C SER A 79 3.76 -4.22 4.82
N ALA A 80 4.78 -4.58 5.60
CA ALA A 80 4.72 -4.49 7.05
C ALA A 80 4.55 -3.04 7.54
N ALA A 81 5.29 -2.09 6.96
CA ALA A 81 5.23 -0.68 7.31
C ALA A 81 3.86 -0.05 6.98
N ILE A 82 3.27 -0.40 5.82
CA ILE A 82 1.93 0.06 5.41
C ILE A 82 0.87 -0.58 6.30
N ALA A 83 1.01 -1.87 6.63
CA ALA A 83 0.08 -2.56 7.51
C ALA A 83 0.03 -1.95 8.92
N GLU A 84 1.19 -1.62 9.47
CA GLU A 84 1.27 -0.93 10.77
C GLU A 84 0.56 0.43 10.74
N ILE A 85 0.68 1.19 9.65
CA ILE A 85 -0.02 2.49 9.51
C ILE A 85 -1.54 2.27 9.44
N LEU A 86 -2.00 1.30 8.67
CA LEU A 86 -3.43 1.02 8.52
C LEU A 86 -4.05 0.46 9.81
N GLU A 87 -3.32 -0.38 10.54
CA GLU A 87 -3.73 -0.89 11.86
C GLU A 87 -3.83 0.24 12.88
N THR A 88 -2.82 1.11 12.96
CA THR A 88 -2.79 2.19 13.97
C THR A 88 -3.72 3.36 13.66
N LYS A 89 -3.93 3.70 12.39
CA LYS A 89 -4.68 4.90 11.99
C LYS A 89 -6.11 4.62 11.56
N LEU A 90 -6.38 3.45 10.99
CA LEU A 90 -7.69 3.07 10.47
C LEU A 90 -8.32 1.90 11.23
N CYS A 91 -7.65 1.37 12.26
CA CYS A 91 -8.10 0.22 13.04
C CYS A 91 -8.41 -1.02 12.20
N ILE A 92 -7.72 -1.18 11.06
CA ILE A 92 -7.86 -2.34 10.19
C ILE A 92 -6.95 -3.45 10.74
N PRO A 93 -7.49 -4.64 11.10
CA PRO A 93 -6.69 -5.71 11.66
C PRO A 93 -5.55 -6.14 10.73
N LYS A 94 -4.44 -6.64 11.29
CA LYS A 94 -3.35 -7.20 10.50
C LYS A 94 -3.64 -8.66 10.15
N VAL A 95 -3.77 -8.97 8.86
CA VAL A 95 -3.67 -10.37 8.40
C VAL A 95 -2.19 -10.70 8.18
N PRO A 96 -1.73 -11.92 8.48
CA PRO A 96 -0.46 -12.39 7.95
C PRO A 96 -0.48 -12.25 6.42
N THR A 97 0.37 -11.36 5.90
CA THR A 97 0.66 -11.20 4.48
C THR A 97 0.66 -12.55 3.80
N LEU A 98 -0.21 -12.75 2.80
CA LEU A 98 -0.13 -13.92 1.94
C LEU A 98 1.30 -13.97 1.39
N ASP A 99 2.09 -14.97 1.82
CA ASP A 99 3.50 -15.20 1.45
C ASP A 99 3.69 -15.53 -0.06
N GLY A 100 2.76 -15.08 -0.91
CA GLY A 100 2.72 -15.24 -2.35
C GLY A 100 2.48 -13.92 -3.07
N MET A 101 3.17 -12.84 -2.66
CA MET A 101 3.35 -11.66 -3.51
C MET A 101 4.11 -12.06 -4.78
N VAL A 102 3.38 -12.61 -5.75
CA VAL A 102 3.90 -12.90 -7.09
C VAL A 102 3.91 -11.57 -7.84
N PRO A 103 5.08 -11.07 -8.30
CA PRO A 103 5.09 -9.95 -9.25
C PRO A 103 4.22 -10.34 -10.45
N PRO A 104 3.32 -9.48 -10.97
CA PRO A 104 2.59 -9.79 -12.19
C PRO A 104 3.56 -9.92 -13.35
N SER A 105 4.10 -11.12 -13.56
CA SER A 105 4.88 -11.44 -14.73
C SER A 105 3.89 -11.60 -15.88
N LYS A 106 3.85 -10.58 -16.74
CA LYS A 106 3.15 -10.48 -18.04
C LYS A 106 1.69 -10.03 -17.99
N ALA A 107 1.47 -8.72 -17.84
CA ALA A 107 0.30 -8.04 -18.41
C ALA A 107 0.78 -6.93 -19.37
N SER A 108 0.72 -7.26 -20.67
CA SER A 108 0.70 -6.41 -21.87
C SER A 108 1.33 -5.01 -21.84
N ASN A 109 2.37 -4.84 -22.68
CA ASN A 109 2.73 -3.63 -23.44
C ASN A 109 1.97 -2.33 -23.10
N LEU A 110 2.52 -1.50 -22.21
CA LEU A 110 2.65 -0.05 -22.35
C LEU A 110 3.59 0.46 -21.23
N LEU A 111 4.48 1.38 -21.58
CA LEU A 111 5.59 1.93 -20.80
C LEU A 111 5.38 2.05 -19.26
N ALA A 112 5.94 1.11 -18.50
CA ALA A 112 6.64 1.24 -17.20
C ALA A 112 6.74 -0.15 -16.53
N PRO A 113 7.81 -0.48 -15.78
CA PRO A 113 7.82 -1.65 -14.91
C PRO A 113 6.81 -1.44 -13.77
N LYS A 114 5.55 -1.84 -13.97
CA LYS A 114 4.53 -1.91 -12.93
C LYS A 114 4.82 -3.13 -12.06
N LEU A 115 5.32 -2.92 -10.85
CA LEU A 115 5.15 -3.89 -9.78
C LEU A 115 3.88 -3.48 -9.03
N GLU A 116 2.90 -4.36 -8.96
CA GLU A 116 1.70 -4.18 -8.15
C GLU A 116 1.93 -4.90 -6.82
N VAL A 117 2.24 -4.13 -5.77
CA VAL A 117 2.28 -4.66 -4.41
C VAL A 117 0.85 -4.62 -3.87
N ALA A 118 0.08 -5.69 -4.05
CA ALA A 118 -1.24 -5.87 -3.44
C ALA A 118 -1.10 -6.17 -1.94
N CYS A 119 -1.16 -5.15 -1.09
CA CYS A 119 -1.28 -5.36 0.36
C CYS A 119 -2.75 -5.47 0.70
N ILE A 120 -3.23 -6.70 0.92
CA ILE A 120 -4.59 -6.97 1.41
C ILE A 120 -4.51 -7.06 2.92
N ILE A 121 -5.21 -6.15 3.60
CA ILE A 121 -5.30 -6.08 5.06
C ILE A 121 -6.77 -6.20 5.43
N GLN A 122 -7.08 -7.06 6.39
CA GLN A 122 -8.42 -7.47 6.83
C GLN A 122 -8.46 -7.55 8.35
#